data_AF-D7G111-F1
#
_entry.id   AF-D7G111-F1
#
_cell.length_a   1.000
_cell.length_b   1.000
_cell.length_c   1.000
_cell.angle_alpha   90.00
_cell.angle_beta   90.00
_cell.angle_gamma   90.00
#
_symmetry.space_group_name_H-M   'P 1'
#
loop_
_entity.id
_entity.type
_entity.pdbx_description
1 polymer ?
#
loop_
_entity_poly.entity_id
_entity_poly.type
_entity_poly.pdbx_seq_one_letter_code
_entity_poly.pdbx_strand_id
1 'polypeptide(L)'
;MEAMPSSIQAMGAGGSSTYQGLLRADAGWTALRNMKTGDDAGPAPTYVTESDTPLGAENPPAFDVVVCGGTLGIFVATALQMRGFRVGVVERGPLLGREQEWNISEAELEEMVEAEVLSKEDAEECVSIRFNPLRAGFKRAEGDPDAVDTFCPDVLNTGVKPSLLVDRARRRFEAKGGVVMEFTSIDGVSVRPDGVALSTSPSSPPGGKPPASGAATGEEVTSRLVLDCMGNASPMVRQIRWGKKPEGVCLVVGSCARGYNPDTNKSGDIIYANNPILDKGDGVGVQYFWEAFPAGSGPGDRLRHRTLPSSSPKRTLGLSFNESSRDCSKKQRRV
;
A
#
# COMPACT_ATOMS: atom_id res chain seq x y z
N MET A 1 14.53 19.94 -17.80
CA MET A 1 13.24 19.48 -17.24
C MET A 1 12.75 20.58 -16.32
N GLU A 2 11.72 21.31 -16.71
CA GLU A 2 11.05 22.26 -15.82
C GLU A 2 10.40 21.49 -14.68
N ALA A 3 10.61 21.96 -13.45
CA ALA A 3 9.99 21.37 -12.27
C ALA A 3 8.47 21.64 -12.33
N MET A 4 7.66 20.59 -12.15
CA MET A 4 6.21 20.77 -12.04
C MET A 4 5.86 21.54 -10.76
N PRO A 5 4.86 22.44 -10.79
CA PRO A 5 4.46 23.24 -9.63
C PRO A 5 4.06 22.38 -8.43
N SER A 6 4.34 22.90 -7.24
CA SER A 6 4.25 22.24 -5.92
C SER A 6 2.84 22.14 -5.34
N SER A 7 1.78 22.28 -6.16
CA SER A 7 0.41 22.05 -5.69
C SER A 7 0.21 20.56 -5.43
N ILE A 8 0.10 20.22 -4.14
CA ILE A 8 -0.33 18.94 -3.53
C ILE A 8 -0.28 17.78 -4.52
N GLN A 9 0.91 17.18 -4.63
CA GLN A 9 1.15 16.06 -5.53
C GLN A 9 0.74 14.76 -4.83
N ALA A 10 -0.15 14.00 -5.46
CA ALA A 10 -0.65 12.73 -4.96
C ALA A 10 0.50 11.80 -4.54
N MET A 11 0.49 11.45 -3.26
CA MET A 11 1.36 10.48 -2.62
C MET A 11 0.93 9.07 -3.08
N GLY A 12 1.67 8.46 -4.00
CA GLY A 12 1.49 7.05 -4.40
C GLY A 12 1.71 6.10 -3.19
N ALA A 13 1.68 4.78 -3.42
CA ALA A 13 1.93 3.74 -2.40
C ALA A 13 3.40 3.74 -1.88
N GLY A 14 3.84 4.86 -1.31
CA GLY A 14 5.24 5.26 -1.10
C GLY A 14 5.50 6.77 -1.19
N GLY A 15 4.48 7.60 -1.39
CA GLY A 15 4.53 9.02 -1.03
C GLY A 15 5.34 9.96 -1.90
N SER A 16 5.79 9.56 -3.09
CA SER A 16 6.48 10.50 -3.98
C SER A 16 6.41 10.13 -5.44
N SER A 17 5.59 10.85 -6.17
CA SER A 17 5.50 10.85 -7.63
C SER A 17 6.56 11.76 -8.29
N THR A 18 7.65 12.08 -7.58
CA THR A 18 8.68 13.03 -8.03
C THR A 18 9.95 12.32 -8.50
N TYR A 19 10.81 13.05 -9.22
CA TYR A 19 12.20 12.63 -9.51
C TYR A 19 12.92 12.12 -8.24
N GLN A 20 12.66 12.74 -7.09
CA GLN A 20 13.19 12.30 -5.80
C GLN A 20 12.65 10.92 -5.37
N GLY A 21 11.41 10.58 -5.72
CA GLY A 21 10.87 9.24 -5.54
C GLY A 21 11.63 8.18 -6.34
N LEU A 22 11.94 8.49 -7.61
CA LEU A 22 12.76 7.61 -8.45
C LEU A 22 14.18 7.46 -7.88
N LEU A 23 14.82 8.55 -7.43
CA LEU A 23 16.12 8.49 -6.78
C LEU A 23 16.10 7.63 -5.52
N ARG A 24 15.03 7.72 -4.70
CA ARG A 24 14.88 6.85 -3.53
C ARG A 24 14.66 5.39 -3.90
N ALA A 25 13.88 5.12 -4.94
CA ALA A 25 13.69 3.76 -5.44
C ALA A 25 15.01 3.15 -5.92
N ASP A 26 15.83 3.93 -6.64
CA ASP A 26 17.15 3.49 -7.11
C ASP A 26 18.14 3.29 -5.95
N ALA A 27 18.15 4.19 -4.96
CA ALA A 27 18.94 4.05 -3.75
C ALA A 27 18.53 2.79 -2.95
N GLY A 28 17.22 2.56 -2.79
CA GLY A 28 16.68 1.38 -2.12
C GLY A 28 17.04 0.09 -2.87
N TRP A 29 16.95 0.10 -4.20
CA TRP A 29 17.38 -1.02 -5.03
C TRP A 29 18.88 -1.30 -4.87
N THR A 30 19.72 -0.27 -4.95
CA THR A 30 21.17 -0.39 -4.76
C THR A 30 21.51 -0.94 -3.38
N ALA A 31 20.82 -0.48 -2.33
CA ALA A 31 20.97 -1.02 -0.99
C ALA A 31 20.61 -2.51 -0.90
N LEU A 32 19.51 -2.94 -1.53
CA LEU A 32 19.10 -4.36 -1.56
C LEU A 32 20.11 -5.25 -2.29
N ARG A 33 20.69 -4.77 -3.40
CA ARG A 33 21.71 -5.55 -4.13
C ARG A 33 22.96 -5.78 -3.31
N ASN A 34 23.38 -4.73 -2.61
CA ASN A 34 24.58 -4.72 -1.79
C ASN A 34 24.34 -5.17 -0.35
N MET A 35 23.11 -5.54 0.01
CA MET A 35 22.75 -6.02 1.34
C MET A 35 23.59 -7.25 1.70
N LYS A 36 24.22 -7.18 2.88
CA LYS A 36 24.90 -8.32 3.50
C LYS A 36 23.87 -9.29 4.07
N THR A 37 24.16 -10.58 4.02
CA THR A 37 23.24 -11.66 4.40
C THR A 37 23.95 -12.71 5.24
N GLY A 38 23.20 -13.50 6.00
CA GLY A 38 23.78 -14.49 6.90
C GLY A 38 24.69 -13.82 7.95
N ASP A 39 25.83 -14.42 8.25
CA ASP A 39 26.76 -13.94 9.28
C ASP A 39 27.31 -12.52 8.98
N ASP A 40 27.50 -12.21 7.68
CA ASP A 40 27.99 -10.89 7.25
C ASP A 40 26.98 -9.76 7.49
N ALA A 41 25.70 -10.08 7.73
CA ALA A 41 24.69 -9.07 8.03
C ALA A 41 24.95 -8.37 9.37
N GLY A 42 25.73 -9.00 10.27
CA GLY A 42 25.93 -8.50 11.63
C GLY A 42 24.71 -8.74 12.53
N PRO A 43 24.71 -8.18 13.75
CA PRO A 43 23.65 -8.42 14.72
C PRO A 43 22.30 -7.91 14.20
N ALA A 44 21.23 -8.65 14.50
CA ALA A 44 19.88 -8.24 14.14
C ALA A 44 19.48 -6.95 14.85
N PRO A 45 18.71 -6.05 14.19
CA PRO A 45 18.12 -4.92 14.87
C PRO A 45 17.19 -5.42 15.96
N THR A 46 17.24 -4.77 17.11
CA THR A 46 16.38 -5.10 18.24
C THR A 46 15.26 -4.08 18.32
N TYR A 47 14.07 -4.50 17.91
CA TYR A 47 12.85 -3.71 17.92
C TYR A 47 11.76 -4.38 18.74
N VAL A 48 11.59 -5.70 18.61
CA VAL A 48 10.80 -6.54 19.52
C VAL A 48 11.74 -7.28 20.46
N THR A 49 11.49 -7.16 21.77
CA THR A 49 12.21 -7.86 22.84
C THR A 49 11.24 -8.63 23.72
N GLU A 50 11.74 -9.69 24.36
CA GLU A 50 11.05 -10.35 25.46
C GLU A 50 11.67 -9.89 26.78
N SER A 51 10.83 -9.76 27.81
CA SER A 51 11.24 -9.45 29.17
C SER A 51 10.44 -10.31 30.14
N ASP A 52 11.11 -10.85 31.16
CA ASP A 52 10.46 -11.59 32.24
C ASP A 52 9.79 -10.66 33.27
N THR A 53 9.96 -9.34 33.13
CA THR A 53 9.34 -8.35 34.03
C THR A 53 7.89 -8.13 33.59
N PRO A 54 6.89 -8.40 34.45
CA PRO A 54 5.49 -8.10 34.14
C PRO A 54 5.25 -6.59 33.97
N LEU A 55 4.19 -6.22 33.25
CA LEU A 55 3.65 -4.85 33.22
C LEU A 55 3.26 -4.39 34.62
N GLY A 56 2.78 -5.32 35.46
CA GLY A 56 2.47 -5.08 36.87
C GLY A 56 0.99 -5.30 37.16
N ALA A 57 0.70 -5.97 38.28
CA ALA A 57 -0.67 -6.34 38.66
C ALA A 57 -1.57 -5.14 39.03
N GLU A 58 -0.97 -4.00 39.37
CA GLU A 58 -1.71 -2.84 39.88
C GLU A 58 -2.34 -1.98 38.76
N ASN A 59 -1.91 -2.13 37.51
CA ASN A 59 -2.48 -1.42 36.36
C ASN A 59 -2.70 -2.38 35.17
N PRO A 60 -3.95 -2.76 34.86
CA PRO A 60 -4.22 -3.58 33.68
C PRO A 60 -3.78 -2.85 32.40
N PRO A 61 -3.43 -3.58 31.33
CA PRO A 61 -3.09 -2.97 30.05
C PRO A 61 -4.16 -1.96 29.60
N ALA A 62 -3.70 -0.78 29.13
CA ALA A 62 -4.58 0.30 28.70
C ALA A 62 -5.54 -0.16 27.59
N PHE A 63 -5.04 -1.03 26.71
CA PHE A 63 -5.79 -1.60 25.59
C PHE A 63 -5.81 -3.12 25.63
N ASP A 64 -6.83 -3.71 25.02
CA ASP A 64 -6.81 -5.13 24.70
C ASP A 64 -5.97 -5.36 23.44
N VAL A 65 -6.09 -4.48 22.44
CA VAL A 65 -5.32 -4.54 21.19
C VAL A 65 -4.75 -3.16 20.84
N VAL A 66 -3.47 -3.11 20.48
CA VAL A 66 -2.88 -1.94 19.82
C VAL A 66 -2.53 -2.29 18.38
N VAL A 67 -3.04 -1.50 17.43
CA VAL A 67 -2.75 -1.63 16.00
C VAL A 67 -1.69 -0.59 15.61
N CYS A 68 -0.54 -1.06 15.15
CA CYS A 68 0.58 -0.23 14.73
C CYS A 68 0.48 0.05 13.23
N GLY A 69 0.34 1.31 12.82
CA GLY A 69 0.09 1.70 11.42
C GLY A 69 -1.40 1.82 11.14
N GLY A 70 -1.87 3.07 10.97
CA GLY A 70 -3.29 3.40 10.98
C GLY A 70 -3.98 3.38 9.62
N THR A 71 -3.26 3.62 8.52
CA THR A 71 -3.90 3.85 7.20
C THR A 71 -4.82 2.70 6.76
N LEU A 72 -4.32 1.46 6.78
CA LEU A 72 -5.14 0.25 6.56
C LEU A 72 -5.53 -0.42 7.87
N GLY A 73 -4.71 -0.25 8.93
CA GLY A 73 -4.97 -0.84 10.24
C GLY A 73 -6.26 -0.34 10.88
N ILE A 74 -6.75 0.86 10.52
CA ILE A 74 -8.01 1.40 11.05
C ILE A 74 -9.20 0.48 10.76
N PHE A 75 -9.21 -0.26 9.64
CA PHE A 75 -10.33 -1.16 9.33
C PHE A 75 -10.39 -2.33 10.31
N VAL A 76 -9.25 -2.95 10.58
CA VAL A 76 -9.14 -4.02 11.59
C VAL A 76 -9.41 -3.48 12.99
N ALA A 77 -8.87 -2.31 13.32
CA ALA A 77 -9.10 -1.66 14.61
C ALA A 77 -10.58 -1.36 14.85
N THR A 78 -11.28 -0.85 13.83
CA THR A 78 -12.73 -0.59 13.88
C THR A 78 -13.50 -1.89 14.08
N ALA A 79 -13.20 -2.94 13.31
CA ALA A 79 -13.87 -4.23 13.43
C ALA A 79 -13.68 -4.87 14.82
N LEU A 80 -12.53 -4.67 15.46
CA LEU A 80 -12.28 -5.13 16.83
C LEU A 80 -13.01 -4.27 17.86
N GLN A 81 -13.02 -2.95 17.67
CA GLN A 81 -13.73 -2.01 18.55
C GLN A 81 -15.25 -2.26 18.53
N MET A 82 -15.83 -2.58 17.37
CA MET A 82 -17.26 -2.94 17.25
C MET A 82 -17.60 -4.23 18.00
N ARG A 83 -16.65 -5.17 18.09
CA ARG A 83 -16.77 -6.40 18.89
C ARG A 83 -16.54 -6.19 20.40
N GLY A 84 -16.32 -4.95 20.85
CA GLY A 84 -16.26 -4.60 22.28
C GLY A 84 -14.86 -4.66 22.90
N PHE A 85 -13.80 -4.83 22.11
CA PHE A 85 -12.43 -4.70 22.61
C PHE A 85 -12.05 -3.23 22.80
N ARG A 86 -11.18 -2.95 23.78
CA ARG A 86 -10.53 -1.64 23.92
C ARG A 86 -9.35 -1.56 22.95
N VAL A 87 -9.48 -0.78 21.89
CA VAL A 87 -8.48 -0.76 20.83
C VAL A 87 -7.81 0.61 20.71
N GLY A 88 -6.48 0.61 20.59
CA GLY A 88 -5.67 1.77 20.28
C GLY A 88 -5.04 1.65 18.89
N VAL A 89 -4.91 2.76 18.17
CA VAL A 89 -4.17 2.83 16.90
C VAL A 89 -3.00 3.80 17.06
N VAL A 90 -1.79 3.35 16.76
CA VAL A 90 -0.59 4.20 16.76
C VAL A 90 -0.16 4.45 15.33
N GLU A 91 -0.10 5.72 14.92
CA GLU A 91 0.31 6.15 13.59
C GLU A 91 1.42 7.20 13.69
N ARG A 92 2.51 6.96 12.97
CA ARG A 92 3.65 7.87 12.96
C ARG A 92 3.34 9.16 12.22
N GLY A 93 2.47 9.12 11.21
CA GLY A 93 2.01 10.31 10.50
C GLY A 93 0.64 10.78 10.97
N PRO A 94 -0.05 11.57 10.13
CA PRO A 94 -1.49 11.65 10.21
C PRO A 94 -2.13 10.36 9.68
N LEU A 95 -3.20 9.91 10.33
CA LEU A 95 -4.04 8.82 9.87
C LEU A 95 -5.02 9.37 8.82
N LEU A 96 -4.61 9.27 7.56
CA LEU A 96 -5.41 9.72 6.42
C LEU A 96 -5.30 8.77 5.24
N GLY A 97 -6.40 8.66 4.49
CA GLY A 97 -6.40 8.02 3.19
C GLY A 97 -5.83 8.96 2.12
N ARG A 98 -5.15 8.36 1.14
CA ARG A 98 -4.59 9.08 -0.01
C ARG A 98 -5.66 9.54 -1.01
N GLU A 99 -5.30 10.46 -1.90
CA GLU A 99 -6.19 10.95 -2.96
C GLU A 99 -6.41 9.95 -4.09
N GLN A 100 -5.38 9.16 -4.42
CA GLN A 100 -5.48 8.17 -5.50
C GLN A 100 -6.36 6.99 -5.08
N GLU A 101 -7.31 6.65 -5.93
CA GLU A 101 -8.28 5.56 -5.73
C GLU A 101 -7.62 4.22 -5.38
N TRP A 102 -8.27 3.44 -4.52
CA TRP A 102 -7.99 2.01 -4.39
C TRP A 102 -8.96 1.23 -5.25
N ASN A 103 -8.49 0.10 -5.78
CA ASN A 103 -9.34 -0.89 -6.40
C ASN A 103 -9.61 -1.99 -5.38
N ILE A 104 -10.88 -2.36 -5.26
CA ILE A 104 -11.41 -3.36 -4.34
C ILE A 104 -12.54 -4.11 -5.07
N SER A 105 -12.84 -5.33 -4.63
CA SER A 105 -13.98 -6.08 -5.12
C SER A 105 -15.25 -5.67 -4.34
N GLU A 106 -16.43 -5.70 -4.97
CA GLU A 106 -17.68 -5.37 -4.24
C GLU A 106 -17.87 -6.25 -2.99
N ALA A 107 -17.59 -7.55 -3.09
CA ALA A 107 -17.66 -8.47 -1.96
C ALA A 107 -16.74 -8.06 -0.80
N GLU A 108 -15.52 -7.58 -1.08
CA GLU A 108 -14.60 -7.11 -0.04
C GLU A 108 -15.10 -5.83 0.64
N LEU A 109 -15.82 -4.97 -0.09
CA LEU A 109 -16.46 -3.79 0.49
C LEU A 109 -17.68 -4.17 1.35
N GLU A 110 -18.46 -5.17 0.92
CA GLU A 110 -19.58 -5.72 1.69
C GLU A 110 -19.13 -6.32 3.02
N GLU A 111 -18.01 -7.04 3.05
CA GLU A 111 -17.39 -7.56 4.29
C GLU A 111 -17.07 -6.45 5.31
N MET A 112 -16.71 -5.25 4.84
CA MET A 112 -16.50 -4.10 5.73
C MET A 112 -17.81 -3.61 6.37
N VAL A 113 -18.93 -3.71 5.65
CA VAL A 113 -20.26 -3.38 6.17
C VAL A 113 -20.71 -4.44 7.16
N GLU A 114 -20.53 -5.73 6.84
CA GLU A 114 -20.86 -6.85 7.73
C GLU A 114 -20.05 -6.82 9.03
N ALA A 115 -18.79 -6.41 8.96
CA ALA A 115 -17.92 -6.20 10.12
C ALA A 115 -18.20 -4.88 10.87
N GLU A 116 -19.24 -4.13 10.47
CA GLU A 116 -19.65 -2.83 11.02
C GLU A 116 -18.57 -1.73 10.95
N VAL A 117 -17.51 -1.95 10.14
CA VAL A 117 -16.44 -0.98 9.88
C VAL A 117 -17.00 0.23 9.15
N LEU A 118 -17.97 0.00 8.27
CA LEU A 118 -18.70 1.01 7.53
C LEU A 118 -20.21 0.78 7.69
N SER A 119 -21.00 1.84 7.53
CA SER A 119 -22.41 1.66 7.18
C SER A 119 -22.55 1.35 5.70
N LYS A 120 -23.72 0.86 5.28
CA LYS A 120 -24.01 0.63 3.86
C LYS A 120 -23.95 1.94 3.06
N GLU A 121 -24.45 3.03 3.67
CA GLU A 121 -24.44 4.36 3.10
C GLU A 121 -23.00 4.89 2.95
N ASP A 122 -22.16 4.73 3.98
CA ASP A 122 -20.75 5.11 3.92
C ASP A 122 -19.99 4.34 2.84
N ALA A 123 -20.24 3.03 2.71
CA ALA A 123 -19.62 2.20 1.70
C ALA A 123 -19.97 2.69 0.28
N GLU A 124 -21.24 2.98 0.01
CA GLU A 124 -21.67 3.49 -1.29
C GLU A 124 -21.09 4.89 -1.59
N GLU A 125 -21.03 5.79 -0.60
CA GLU A 125 -20.41 7.11 -0.78
C GLU A 125 -18.91 7.03 -1.11
N CYS A 126 -18.23 6.00 -0.61
CA CYS A 126 -16.83 5.74 -0.88
C CYS A 126 -16.57 5.28 -2.31
N VAL A 127 -17.56 4.71 -3.00
CA VAL A 127 -17.40 4.28 -4.39
C VAL A 127 -17.28 5.49 -5.32
N SER A 128 -16.28 5.44 -6.20
CA SER A 128 -16.09 6.44 -7.26
C SER A 128 -16.47 5.90 -8.63
N ILE A 129 -16.17 4.63 -8.91
CA ILE A 129 -16.41 4.02 -10.21
C ILE A 129 -16.56 2.50 -10.07
N ARG A 130 -17.34 1.90 -10.97
CA ARG A 130 -17.49 0.45 -11.13
C ARG A 130 -17.22 0.08 -12.58
N PHE A 131 -16.52 -1.02 -12.80
CA PHE A 131 -16.17 -1.53 -14.13
C PHE A 131 -16.03 -3.05 -14.06
N ASN A 132 -16.47 -3.78 -15.09
CA ASN A 132 -16.49 -5.24 -15.05
C ASN A 132 -16.55 -5.78 -16.48
N PRO A 133 -15.82 -6.84 -16.86
CA PRO A 133 -14.78 -7.55 -16.10
C PRO A 133 -13.42 -6.90 -16.21
N LEU A 134 -12.51 -7.33 -15.34
CA LEU A 134 -11.09 -7.13 -15.54
C LEU A 134 -10.49 -8.26 -16.34
N ARG A 135 -9.32 -8.01 -16.92
CA ARG A 135 -8.59 -8.96 -17.75
C ARG A 135 -7.23 -9.30 -17.14
N ALA A 136 -6.86 -10.57 -17.20
CA ALA A 136 -5.51 -11.05 -16.97
C ALA A 136 -5.01 -11.78 -18.22
N GLY A 137 -3.74 -11.63 -18.55
CA GLY A 137 -3.20 -12.27 -19.75
C GLY A 137 -1.68 -12.14 -19.87
N PHE A 138 -1.04 -13.19 -20.38
CA PHE A 138 0.41 -13.29 -20.50
C PHE A 138 0.79 -13.68 -21.91
N LYS A 139 1.37 -12.76 -22.68
CA LYS A 139 1.87 -13.08 -24.02
C LYS A 139 3.17 -13.87 -23.95
N ARG A 140 3.24 -15.09 -24.48
CA ARG A 140 4.48 -15.90 -24.48
C ARG A 140 5.39 -15.57 -25.66
N ALA A 141 4.81 -15.47 -26.86
CA ALA A 141 5.49 -15.20 -28.13
C ALA A 141 4.66 -14.27 -29.02
N GLU A 142 5.29 -13.72 -30.07
CA GLU A 142 4.54 -13.04 -31.13
C GLU A 142 3.71 -14.04 -31.94
N GLY A 143 2.43 -13.73 -32.15
CA GLY A 143 1.49 -14.61 -32.85
C GLY A 143 1.17 -15.92 -32.13
N ASP A 144 1.39 -15.98 -30.81
CA ASP A 144 1.10 -17.17 -30.00
C ASP A 144 -0.39 -17.56 -30.09
N PRO A 145 -0.72 -18.70 -30.73
CA PRO A 145 -2.10 -19.12 -30.91
C PRO A 145 -2.74 -19.59 -29.59
N ASP A 146 -1.93 -19.88 -28.57
CA ASP A 146 -2.37 -20.36 -27.26
C ASP A 146 -2.45 -19.23 -26.22
N ALA A 147 -2.23 -17.97 -26.62
CA ALA A 147 -2.41 -16.83 -25.74
C ALA A 147 -3.89 -16.68 -25.36
N VAL A 148 -4.23 -16.99 -24.10
CA VAL A 148 -5.58 -16.86 -23.57
C VAL A 148 -5.66 -15.63 -22.66
N ASP A 149 -6.54 -14.70 -23.04
CA ASP A 149 -7.02 -13.65 -22.14
C ASP A 149 -8.05 -14.27 -21.18
N THR A 150 -7.78 -14.20 -19.89
CA THR A 150 -8.71 -14.61 -18.83
C THR A 150 -9.46 -13.38 -18.34
N PHE A 151 -10.80 -13.45 -18.37
CA PHE A 151 -11.63 -12.41 -17.79
C PHE A 151 -12.00 -12.77 -16.35
N CYS A 152 -11.74 -11.84 -15.45
CA CYS A 152 -11.97 -11.94 -14.02
C CYS A 152 -13.17 -11.04 -13.67
N PRO A 153 -14.39 -11.58 -13.64
CA PRO A 153 -15.54 -10.84 -13.13
C PRO A 153 -15.37 -10.60 -11.63
N ASP A 154 -15.84 -9.45 -11.17
CA ASP A 154 -16.00 -9.13 -9.73
C ASP A 154 -14.71 -9.16 -8.89
N VAL A 155 -13.55 -8.97 -9.53
CA VAL A 155 -12.24 -8.84 -8.88
C VAL A 155 -11.73 -7.43 -9.10
N LEU A 156 -11.39 -6.70 -8.03
CA LEU A 156 -10.85 -5.32 -8.08
C LEU A 156 -11.68 -4.37 -8.97
N ASN A 157 -12.96 -4.68 -9.13
CA ASN A 157 -13.86 -4.14 -10.14
C ASN A 157 -14.50 -2.80 -9.70
N THR A 158 -14.11 -2.31 -8.53
CA THR A 158 -14.66 -1.10 -7.91
C THR A 158 -13.54 -0.18 -7.47
N GLY A 159 -13.58 1.06 -7.94
CA GLY A 159 -12.75 2.15 -7.46
C GLY A 159 -13.39 2.80 -6.24
N VAL A 160 -12.63 2.92 -5.15
CA VAL A 160 -13.05 3.60 -3.91
C VAL A 160 -12.10 4.74 -3.56
N LYS A 161 -12.63 5.77 -2.89
CA LYS A 161 -11.89 6.95 -2.41
C LYS A 161 -11.26 6.65 -1.05
N PRO A 162 -9.93 6.45 -0.94
CA PRO A 162 -9.31 6.06 0.32
C PRO A 162 -9.45 7.13 1.40
N SER A 163 -9.35 8.40 1.02
CA SER A 163 -9.55 9.54 1.92
C SER A 163 -10.89 9.46 2.65
N LEU A 164 -11.97 9.13 1.93
CA LEU A 164 -13.30 8.97 2.52
C LEU A 164 -13.43 7.66 3.30
N LEU A 165 -12.93 6.55 2.74
CA LEU A 165 -13.02 5.22 3.33
C LEU A 165 -12.35 5.17 4.72
N VAL A 166 -11.12 5.69 4.81
CA VAL A 166 -10.33 5.75 6.04
C VAL A 166 -10.98 6.69 7.06
N ASP A 167 -11.46 7.85 6.61
CA ASP A 167 -12.14 8.84 7.45
C ASP A 167 -13.46 8.30 8.04
N ARG A 168 -14.27 7.59 7.25
CA ARG A 168 -15.51 6.95 7.72
C ARG A 168 -15.24 5.85 8.75
N ALA A 169 -14.29 4.97 8.48
CA ALA A 169 -13.88 3.94 9.43
C ALA A 169 -13.36 4.57 10.75
N ARG A 170 -12.50 5.59 10.65
CA ARG A 170 -11.98 6.33 11.82
C ARG A 170 -13.08 6.94 12.66
N ARG A 171 -14.03 7.66 12.05
CA ARG A 171 -15.14 8.28 12.81
C ARG A 171 -15.95 7.25 13.57
N ARG A 172 -16.24 6.10 12.95
CA ARG A 172 -16.97 5.01 13.61
C ARG A 172 -16.16 4.40 14.75
N PHE A 173 -14.87 4.19 14.55
CA PHE A 173 -13.94 3.73 15.58
C PHE A 173 -13.92 4.65 16.80
N GLU A 174 -13.68 5.95 16.59
CA GLU A 174 -13.64 6.95 17.66
C GLU A 174 -15.00 7.12 18.35
N ALA A 175 -16.11 7.09 17.59
CA ALA A 175 -17.47 7.14 18.15
C ALA A 175 -17.79 5.96 19.07
N LYS A 176 -17.13 4.80 18.87
CA LYS A 176 -17.25 3.62 19.73
C LYS A 176 -16.20 3.60 20.86
N GLY A 177 -15.44 4.68 21.04
CA GLY A 177 -14.46 4.84 22.11
C GLY A 177 -13.05 4.33 21.77
N GLY A 178 -12.77 4.02 20.50
CA GLY A 178 -11.42 3.73 20.04
C GLY A 178 -10.51 4.95 20.11
N VAL A 179 -9.22 4.73 20.37
CA VAL A 179 -8.23 5.82 20.54
C VAL A 179 -7.23 5.83 19.39
N VAL A 180 -7.07 6.97 18.72
CA VAL A 180 -6.04 7.17 17.69
C VAL A 180 -4.93 8.08 18.22
N MET A 181 -3.70 7.60 18.14
CA MET A 181 -2.47 8.33 18.46
C MET A 181 -1.74 8.64 17.16
N GLU A 182 -2.06 9.79 16.56
CA GLU A 182 -1.34 10.31 15.39
C GLU A 182 0.00 10.92 15.83
N PHE A 183 0.90 11.11 14.85
CA PHE A 183 2.23 11.66 15.09
C PHE A 183 2.98 10.98 16.24
N THR A 184 2.81 9.67 16.38
CA THR A 184 3.39 8.87 17.45
C THR A 184 4.21 7.76 16.81
N SER A 185 5.53 7.81 17.00
CA SER A 185 6.44 6.75 16.55
C SER A 185 6.49 5.67 17.62
N ILE A 186 6.61 4.42 17.18
CA ILE A 186 6.97 3.30 18.05
C ILE A 186 8.48 3.11 17.93
N ASP A 187 9.17 3.16 19.05
CA ASP A 187 10.63 3.02 19.10
C ASP A 187 11.06 1.58 19.43
N GLY A 188 10.17 0.83 20.07
CA GLY A 188 10.38 -0.59 20.38
C GLY A 188 9.17 -1.20 21.08
N VAL A 189 9.13 -2.52 21.11
CA VAL A 189 8.07 -3.32 21.70
C VAL A 189 8.67 -4.37 22.62
N SER A 190 8.22 -4.38 23.87
CA SER A 190 8.62 -5.36 24.89
C SER A 190 7.44 -6.27 25.20
N VAL A 191 7.56 -7.53 24.83
CA VAL A 191 6.63 -8.61 25.20
C VAL A 191 6.96 -9.04 26.63
N ARG A 192 5.95 -9.03 27.49
CA ARG A 192 6.02 -9.31 28.93
C ARG A 192 5.03 -10.46 29.27
N PRO A 193 5.16 -11.12 30.44
CA PRO A 193 4.31 -12.27 30.77
C PRO A 193 2.80 -11.99 30.79
N ASP A 194 2.40 -10.75 31.06
CA ASP A 194 1.02 -10.29 31.23
C ASP A 194 0.56 -9.27 30.16
N GLY A 195 1.36 -9.05 29.11
CA GLY A 195 0.99 -8.19 27.99
C GLY A 195 2.19 -7.66 27.20
N VAL A 196 2.00 -6.51 26.57
CA VAL A 196 2.96 -5.88 25.69
C VAL A 196 3.07 -4.40 26.00
N ALA A 197 4.31 -3.91 26.10
CA ALA A 197 4.65 -2.51 26.29
C ALA A 197 5.29 -1.94 25.02
N LEU A 198 4.74 -0.84 24.49
CA LEU A 198 5.27 -0.13 23.34
C LEU A 198 5.92 1.17 23.83
N SER A 199 7.22 1.31 23.58
CA SER A 199 7.92 2.58 23.78
C SER A 199 7.53 3.54 22.66
N THR A 200 7.04 4.72 23.00
CA THR A 200 6.61 5.70 22.01
C THR A 200 7.31 7.05 22.15
N SER A 201 7.46 7.74 21.02
CA SER A 201 7.97 9.10 20.97
C SER A 201 7.15 9.96 20.01
N PRO A 202 7.00 11.27 20.31
CA PRO A 202 6.39 12.20 19.36
C PRO A 202 7.15 12.21 18.03
N SER A 203 6.41 12.09 16.95
CA SER A 203 6.91 12.29 15.60
C SER A 203 6.60 13.72 15.14
N SER A 204 7.40 14.23 14.19
CA SER A 204 7.13 15.53 13.58
C SER A 204 6.54 15.35 12.17
N PRO A 205 5.57 16.19 11.78
CA PRO A 205 5.15 16.27 10.38
C PRO A 205 6.35 16.66 9.48
N PRO A 206 6.36 16.26 8.20
CA PRO A 206 7.36 16.75 7.25
C PRO A 206 7.34 18.29 7.19
N GLY A 207 8.44 18.93 7.62
CA GLY A 207 8.61 20.38 7.56
C GLY A 207 8.05 21.19 8.74
N GLY A 208 7.65 20.56 9.85
CA GLY A 208 7.05 21.25 10.99
C GLY A 208 7.59 20.82 12.36
N LYS A 209 7.21 21.57 13.39
CA LYS A 209 7.33 21.17 14.81
C LYS A 209 6.27 20.09 15.13
N PRO A 210 6.48 19.26 16.15
CA PRO A 210 5.45 18.34 16.64
C PRO A 210 4.14 19.09 16.90
N PRO A 211 2.96 18.52 16.58
CA PRO A 211 1.70 19.14 16.96
C PRO A 211 1.63 19.34 18.48
N ALA A 212 1.03 20.44 18.92
CA ALA A 212 0.95 20.82 20.34
C ALA A 212 0.04 19.92 21.18
N SER A 213 -0.59 18.91 20.58
CA SER A 213 -1.52 17.99 21.22
C SER A 213 -1.12 16.54 20.97
N GLY A 214 -0.85 15.80 22.04
CA GLY A 214 -1.36 14.43 22.13
C GLY A 214 -0.39 13.26 22.36
N ALA A 215 0.69 13.42 23.13
CA ALA A 215 1.27 12.38 24.01
C ALA A 215 2.52 12.96 24.67
N ALA A 216 2.69 12.78 25.98
CA ALA A 216 3.93 13.20 26.64
C ALA A 216 5.11 12.38 26.09
N THR A 217 6.26 13.03 25.90
CA THR A 217 7.50 12.38 25.49
C THR A 217 7.85 11.24 26.45
N GLY A 218 7.89 10.00 25.95
CA GLY A 218 8.33 8.83 26.72
C GLY A 218 7.22 8.02 27.40
N GLU A 219 5.96 8.14 26.98
CA GLU A 219 4.89 7.29 27.50
C GLU A 219 4.93 5.88 26.88
N GLU A 220 4.84 4.87 27.75
CA GLU A 220 4.69 3.47 27.38
C GLU A 220 3.20 3.19 27.12
N VAL A 221 2.88 2.74 25.91
CA VAL A 221 1.52 2.29 25.59
C VAL A 221 1.45 0.80 25.89
N THR A 222 0.50 0.38 26.74
CA THR A 222 0.38 -1.02 27.16
C THR A 222 -0.85 -1.68 26.54
N SER A 223 -0.69 -2.94 26.13
CA SER A 223 -1.77 -3.73 25.53
C SER A 223 -1.65 -5.21 25.83
N ARG A 224 -2.70 -6.00 25.59
CA ARG A 224 -2.62 -7.47 25.66
C ARG A 224 -2.08 -8.09 24.37
N LEU A 225 -2.35 -7.44 23.23
CA LEU A 225 -1.96 -7.87 21.89
C LEU A 225 -1.53 -6.66 21.05
N VAL A 226 -0.46 -6.84 20.28
CA VAL A 226 -0.04 -5.88 19.26
C VAL A 226 -0.25 -6.47 17.87
N LEU A 227 -0.87 -5.69 16.98
CA LEU A 227 -1.02 -6.02 15.56
C LEU A 227 -0.14 -5.10 14.73
N ASP A 228 0.80 -5.68 13.98
CA ASP A 228 1.66 -4.94 13.07
C ASP A 228 0.97 -4.72 11.72
N CYS A 229 0.50 -3.49 11.50
CA CYS A 229 -0.11 -3.01 10.26
C CYS A 229 0.73 -1.87 9.62
N MET A 230 2.02 -1.77 9.94
CA MET A 230 2.91 -0.71 9.44
C MET A 230 3.40 -0.93 8.00
N GLY A 231 2.94 -2.01 7.36
CA GLY A 231 3.26 -2.34 5.97
C GLY A 231 4.69 -2.83 5.76
N ASN A 232 5.16 -2.76 4.50
CA ASN A 232 6.44 -3.33 4.08
C ASN A 232 7.68 -2.73 4.78
N ALA A 233 7.54 -1.52 5.36
CA ALA A 233 8.59 -0.82 6.06
C ALA A 233 8.60 -1.09 7.57
N SER A 234 7.72 -1.97 8.07
CA SER A 234 7.65 -2.34 9.48
C SER A 234 9.03 -2.70 10.05
N PRO A 235 9.45 -2.06 11.16
CA PRO A 235 10.65 -2.46 11.88
C PRO A 235 10.58 -3.90 12.45
N MET A 236 9.39 -4.37 12.83
CA MET A 236 9.19 -5.75 13.31
C MET A 236 9.45 -6.77 12.19
N VAL A 237 8.86 -6.53 11.01
CA VAL A 237 9.10 -7.38 9.82
C VAL A 237 10.57 -7.34 9.41
N ARG A 238 11.23 -6.18 9.50
CA ARG A 238 12.67 -6.04 9.23
C ARG A 238 13.53 -6.84 10.19
N GLN A 239 13.19 -6.90 11.47
CA GLN A 239 13.86 -7.75 12.44
C GLN A 239 13.65 -9.24 12.10
N ILE A 240 12.41 -9.66 11.83
CA ILE A 240 12.09 -11.07 11.47
C ILE A 240 12.84 -11.52 10.22
N ARG A 241 12.98 -10.63 9.24
CA ARG A 241 13.64 -10.91 7.96
C ARG A 241 15.12 -10.50 7.93
N TRP A 242 15.71 -10.17 9.08
CA TRP A 242 17.08 -9.69 9.14
C TRP A 242 18.07 -10.68 8.50
N GLY A 243 19.04 -10.14 7.78
CA GLY A 243 20.07 -10.94 7.09
C GLY A 243 19.56 -11.77 5.92
N LYS A 244 18.28 -11.64 5.52
CA LYS A 244 17.71 -12.34 4.36
C LYS A 244 17.35 -11.35 3.25
N LYS A 245 17.76 -11.66 2.02
CA LYS A 245 17.31 -10.93 0.84
C LYS A 245 15.88 -11.35 0.48
N PRO A 246 15.09 -10.42 -0.10
CA PRO A 246 13.79 -10.79 -0.64
C PRO A 246 13.97 -11.76 -1.83
N GLU A 247 13.05 -12.71 -1.95
CA GLU A 247 13.03 -13.69 -3.05
C GLU A 247 12.67 -13.05 -4.40
N GLY A 248 11.94 -11.94 -4.36
CA GLY A 248 11.58 -11.16 -5.54
C GLY A 248 11.40 -9.69 -5.19
N VAL A 249 11.56 -8.84 -6.21
CA VAL A 249 11.24 -7.41 -6.10
C VAL A 249 10.26 -7.05 -7.21
N CYS A 250 9.19 -6.39 -6.81
CA CYS A 250 8.16 -5.85 -7.69
C CYS A 250 8.29 -4.33 -7.68
N LEU A 251 8.77 -3.74 -8.78
CA LEU A 251 8.74 -2.30 -8.95
C LEU A 251 7.45 -1.91 -9.69
N VAL A 252 6.66 -1.04 -9.06
CA VAL A 252 5.44 -0.49 -9.65
C VAL A 252 5.66 0.97 -10.00
N VAL A 253 5.42 1.34 -11.26
CA VAL A 253 5.45 2.72 -11.74
C VAL A 253 4.05 3.11 -12.19
N GLY A 254 3.40 4.01 -11.46
CA GLY A 254 2.05 4.49 -11.74
C GLY A 254 2.01 5.77 -12.58
N SER A 255 0.97 5.93 -13.39
CA SER A 255 0.61 7.16 -14.10
C SER A 255 -0.91 7.22 -14.32
N CYS A 256 -1.41 8.38 -14.74
CA CYS A 256 -2.79 8.57 -15.21
C CYS A 256 -2.78 8.85 -16.70
N ALA A 257 -3.70 8.27 -17.45
CA ALA A 257 -3.89 8.53 -18.87
C ALA A 257 -5.32 9.04 -19.12
N ARG A 258 -5.47 9.96 -20.07
CA ARG A 258 -6.76 10.56 -20.45
C ARG A 258 -7.01 10.41 -21.95
N GLY A 259 -8.26 10.61 -22.36
CA GLY A 259 -8.67 10.63 -23.78
C GLY A 259 -9.14 9.28 -24.33
N TYR A 260 -9.48 8.32 -23.47
CA TYR A 260 -10.13 7.07 -23.87
C TYR A 260 -11.57 7.34 -24.30
N ASN A 261 -12.07 6.56 -25.26
CA ASN A 261 -13.48 6.60 -25.63
C ASN A 261 -14.33 6.10 -24.43
N PRO A 262 -15.23 6.94 -23.87
CA PRO A 262 -16.12 6.55 -22.78
C PRO A 262 -16.91 5.26 -23.02
N ASP A 263 -17.35 5.02 -24.26
CA ASP A 263 -18.24 3.90 -24.57
C ASP A 263 -17.54 2.54 -24.46
N THR A 264 -16.22 2.53 -24.64
CA THR A 264 -15.39 1.31 -24.58
C THR A 264 -14.53 1.23 -23.32
N ASN A 265 -14.45 2.30 -22.52
CA ASN A 265 -13.67 2.34 -21.28
C ASN A 265 -14.39 1.73 -20.07
N LYS A 266 -14.89 0.50 -20.21
CA LYS A 266 -15.75 -0.18 -19.21
C LYS A 266 -15.10 -1.39 -18.53
N SER A 267 -13.83 -1.65 -18.85
CA SER A 267 -13.03 -2.79 -18.42
C SER A 267 -11.57 -2.36 -18.23
N GLY A 268 -10.82 -3.12 -17.45
CA GLY A 268 -9.41 -2.89 -17.16
C GLY A 268 -8.56 -4.15 -17.23
N ASP A 269 -7.28 -3.99 -16.94
CA ASP A 269 -6.29 -5.05 -16.86
C ASP A 269 -5.85 -5.20 -15.39
N ILE A 270 -6.00 -6.37 -14.77
CA ILE A 270 -5.41 -6.67 -13.44
C ILE A 270 -3.92 -6.89 -13.61
N ILE A 271 -3.57 -7.76 -14.55
CA ILE A 271 -2.19 -8.12 -14.85
C ILE A 271 -2.12 -8.57 -16.31
N TYR A 272 -1.63 -7.69 -17.16
CA TYR A 272 -1.56 -7.96 -18.59
C TYR A 272 -0.16 -7.70 -19.16
N ALA A 273 0.42 -8.70 -19.81
CA ALA A 273 1.63 -8.53 -20.63
C ALA A 273 1.27 -8.55 -22.11
N ASN A 274 1.52 -7.41 -22.78
CA ASN A 274 1.34 -7.27 -24.22
C ASN A 274 2.61 -7.59 -25.03
N ASN A 275 3.71 -7.92 -24.36
CA ASN A 275 4.99 -8.27 -24.96
C ASN A 275 5.45 -9.68 -24.54
N PRO A 276 6.17 -10.42 -25.41
CA PRO A 276 6.79 -11.67 -25.02
C PRO A 276 7.90 -11.44 -23.99
N ILE A 277 8.36 -12.52 -23.37
CA ILE A 277 9.53 -12.49 -22.50
C ILE A 277 10.74 -12.03 -23.33
N LEU A 278 11.34 -10.91 -22.91
CA LEU A 278 12.52 -10.35 -23.53
C LEU A 278 13.76 -11.02 -22.95
N ASP A 279 14.58 -11.63 -23.79
CA ASP A 279 15.91 -12.11 -23.39
C ASP A 279 16.85 -10.90 -23.17
N LYS A 280 17.47 -10.85 -22.00
CA LYS A 280 18.46 -9.83 -21.62
C LYS A 280 19.88 -10.40 -21.51
N GLY A 281 20.11 -11.64 -21.96
CA GLY A 281 21.37 -12.36 -21.80
C GLY A 281 21.45 -13.11 -20.48
N ASP A 282 22.46 -13.98 -20.33
CA ASP A 282 22.75 -14.74 -19.10
C ASP A 282 21.58 -15.58 -18.55
N GLY A 283 20.69 -16.04 -19.43
CA GLY A 283 19.49 -16.80 -19.05
C GLY A 283 18.41 -15.95 -18.36
N VAL A 284 18.46 -14.62 -18.51
CA VAL A 284 17.54 -13.68 -17.87
C VAL A 284 16.43 -13.25 -18.84
N GLY A 285 15.22 -13.71 -18.56
CA GLY A 285 13.99 -13.18 -19.16
C GLY A 285 13.42 -11.99 -18.40
N VAL A 286 12.90 -10.99 -19.13
CA VAL A 286 12.17 -9.84 -18.58
C VAL A 286 10.83 -9.72 -19.30
N GLN A 287 9.74 -9.62 -18.54
CA GLN A 287 8.42 -9.30 -19.07
C GLN A 287 7.83 -8.15 -18.27
N TYR A 288 7.12 -7.25 -18.96
CA TYR A 288 6.46 -6.12 -18.34
C TYR A 288 4.98 -6.42 -18.23
N PHE A 289 4.41 -6.09 -17.08
CA PHE A 289 2.98 -6.24 -16.83
C PHE A 289 2.35 -4.88 -16.61
N TRP A 290 1.10 -4.78 -17.02
CA TRP A 290 0.27 -3.61 -16.85
C TRP A 290 -0.90 -3.94 -15.94
N GLU A 291 -1.14 -3.05 -14.98
CA GLU A 291 -2.43 -2.91 -14.31
C GLU A 291 -3.04 -1.62 -14.85
N ALA A 292 -4.28 -1.66 -15.32
CA ALA A 292 -4.91 -0.50 -15.95
C ALA A 292 -6.40 -0.47 -15.68
N PHE A 293 -6.85 0.52 -14.91
CA PHE A 293 -8.24 0.62 -14.44
C PHE A 293 -8.89 1.89 -14.98
N PRO A 294 -10.18 1.87 -15.36
CA PRO A 294 -10.96 3.09 -15.48
C PRO A 294 -10.87 3.93 -14.20
N ALA A 295 -10.73 5.24 -14.32
CA ALA A 295 -10.57 6.15 -13.19
C ALA A 295 -11.87 6.92 -12.89
N GLY A 296 -12.17 7.17 -11.62
CA GLY A 296 -13.35 7.96 -11.23
C GLY A 296 -13.23 9.46 -11.52
N SER A 297 -12.07 9.95 -11.99
CA SER A 297 -11.88 11.35 -12.43
C SER A 297 -12.63 11.70 -13.71
N GLY A 298 -13.04 10.70 -14.50
CA GLY A 298 -13.84 10.91 -15.70
C GLY A 298 -13.93 9.66 -16.59
N PRO A 299 -14.96 9.55 -17.43
CA PRO A 299 -15.22 8.34 -18.20
C PRO A 299 -14.16 8.03 -19.28
N GLY A 300 -13.35 9.02 -19.65
CA GLY A 300 -12.22 8.87 -20.57
C GLY A 300 -10.85 8.72 -19.88
N ASP A 301 -10.81 8.58 -18.56
CA ASP A 301 -9.57 8.52 -17.79
C ASP A 301 -9.26 7.08 -17.33
N ARG A 302 -7.96 6.77 -17.20
CA ARG A 302 -7.45 5.51 -16.66
C ARG A 302 -6.30 5.72 -15.68
N LEU A 303 -6.31 4.96 -14.60
CA LEU A 303 -5.11 4.68 -13.80
C LEU A 303 -4.31 3.59 -14.50
N ARG A 304 -2.99 3.77 -14.65
CA ARG A 304 -2.09 2.78 -15.24
C ARG A 304 -0.89 2.56 -14.35
N HIS A 305 -0.54 1.31 -14.12
CA HIS A 305 0.65 0.89 -13.40
C HIS A 305 1.45 -0.07 -14.27
N ARG A 306 2.77 0.15 -14.34
CA ARG A 306 3.70 -0.76 -14.99
C ARG A 306 4.50 -1.48 -13.91
N THR A 307 4.44 -2.80 -13.96
CA THR A 307 5.14 -3.66 -13.00
C THR A 307 6.36 -4.32 -13.64
N LEU A 308 7.47 -4.25 -12.94
CA LEU A 308 8.77 -4.81 -13.28
C LEU A 308 9.15 -5.87 -12.22
N PRO A 309 8.84 -7.16 -12.45
CA PRO A 309 9.28 -8.21 -11.54
C PRO A 309 10.75 -8.57 -11.81
N SER A 310 11.55 -8.64 -10.75
CA SER A 310 12.90 -9.23 -10.78
C SER A 310 12.95 -10.43 -9.86
N SER A 311 13.37 -11.59 -10.39
CA SER A 311 13.61 -12.83 -9.64
C SER A 311 14.98 -12.91 -8.99
N SER A 312 15.82 -11.85 -9.05
CA SER A 312 17.01 -11.78 -8.20
C SER A 312 17.50 -10.35 -7.91
N PRO A 313 17.92 -10.05 -6.66
CA PRO A 313 18.52 -8.78 -6.26
C PRO A 313 19.97 -8.59 -6.75
N LYS A 314 20.38 -9.20 -7.88
CA LYS A 314 21.70 -8.96 -8.51
C LYS A 314 21.62 -8.04 -9.73
N ARG A 315 20.45 -7.52 -10.09
CA ARG A 315 20.18 -7.00 -11.46
C ARG A 315 20.16 -5.48 -11.57
N THR A 316 20.49 -4.94 -12.74
CA THR A 316 20.32 -3.50 -13.04
C THR A 316 18.88 -3.25 -13.49
N LEU A 317 18.22 -2.26 -12.89
CA LEU A 317 16.87 -1.86 -13.27
C LEU A 317 16.96 -0.87 -14.45
N GLY A 318 16.88 -1.38 -15.68
CA GLY A 318 16.86 -0.55 -16.89
C GLY A 318 15.44 -0.11 -17.24
N LEU A 319 15.08 1.13 -16.93
CA LEU A 319 13.86 1.76 -17.46
C LEU A 319 14.14 2.23 -18.89
N SER A 320 13.63 1.52 -19.89
CA SER A 320 13.52 2.03 -21.26
C SER A 320 12.09 2.55 -21.46
N PHE A 321 11.98 3.85 -21.70
CA PHE A 321 10.79 4.47 -22.29
C PHE A 321 10.87 4.25 -23.79
N ASN A 322 9.94 3.47 -24.33
CA ASN A 322 9.69 3.46 -25.76
C ASN A 322 8.30 4.07 -25.97
N GLU A 323 8.27 5.36 -26.31
CA GLU A 323 7.07 5.99 -26.85
C GLU A 323 6.76 5.33 -28.20
N SER A 324 5.67 4.58 -28.26
CA SER A 324 5.00 4.32 -29.53
C SER A 324 3.57 4.85 -29.46
N SER A 325 3.44 6.16 -29.26
CA SER A 325 2.26 6.89 -29.69
C SER A 325 2.27 6.95 -31.21
N ARG A 326 1.82 5.88 -31.89
CA ARG A 326 1.34 6.01 -33.27
C ARG A 326 -0.14 6.36 -33.20
N ASP A 327 -0.35 7.67 -33.20
CA ASP A 327 -1.51 8.40 -33.72
C ASP A 327 -2.56 7.48 -34.37
N CYS A 328 -3.58 7.11 -33.58
CA CYS A 328 -4.76 6.41 -34.08
C CYS A 328 -5.74 7.45 -34.64
N SER A 329 -5.27 8.22 -35.64
CA SER A 329 -6.12 9.06 -36.47
C SER A 329 -5.64 8.92 -37.91
N LYS A 330 -6.57 8.61 -38.82
CA LYS A 330 -6.41 8.34 -40.27
C LYS A 330 -6.14 6.87 -40.66
N LYS A 331 -7.23 6.14 -40.90
CA LYS A 331 -7.59 5.66 -42.26
C LYS A 331 -8.95 4.96 -42.22
N GLN A 332 -10.00 5.74 -42.38
CA GLN A 332 -11.27 5.28 -42.91
C GLN A 332 -11.39 5.92 -44.31
N ARG A 333 -11.04 5.17 -45.36
CA ARG A 333 -11.41 5.49 -46.75
C ARG A 333 -11.62 4.17 -47.51
N ARG A 334 -12.83 4.04 -48.05
CA ARG A 334 -13.30 3.31 -49.25
C ARG A 334 -12.15 2.61 -50.02
N VAL A 335 -12.25 1.35 -50.39
CA VAL A 335 -13.32 0.60 -51.09
C VAL A 335 -13.35 -0.83 -50.58
#